data_AF-A0A6G2HFJ1-F1
#
_entry.id   AF-A0A6G2HFJ1-F1
#
_cell.length_a   1.000
_cell.length_b   1.000
_cell.length_c   1.000
_cell.angle_alpha   90.00
_cell.angle_beta   90.00
_cell.angle_gamma   90.00
#
_symmetry.space_group_name_H-M   'P 1'
#
loop_
_entity.id
_entity.type
_entity.pdbx_description
1 polymer ?
#
loop_
_entity_poly.entity_id
_entity_poly.type
_entity_poly.pdbx_seq_one_letter_code
_entity_poly.pdbx_strand_id
1 'polypeptide(L)'
;MQSRGSGEDVFEEGSAFFSGLSADSEFSGTVRVVPSCRDEAVEIAITDGEPEGSIPYTRQERAENCSFEVYIDGEHVQSFRISGTERVGLYIDRDGELDFAEEIL
;
A
#
# COMPACT_ATOMS: atom_id res chain seq x y z
N MET A 1 -33.99 22.73 3.15
CA MET A 1 -32.80 22.41 2.33
C MET A 1 -31.60 22.34 3.25
N GLN A 2 -31.23 21.15 3.72
CA GLN A 2 -29.90 20.88 4.24
C GLN A 2 -29.59 19.44 3.86
N SER A 3 -28.76 19.29 2.83
CA SER A 3 -28.30 18.02 2.30
C SER A 3 -27.45 17.32 3.36
N ARG A 4 -28.03 16.34 4.04
CA ARG A 4 -27.29 15.39 4.87
C ARG A 4 -26.75 14.35 3.91
N GLY A 5 -25.70 14.73 3.18
CA GLY A 5 -24.92 13.77 2.40
C GLY A 5 -24.33 12.79 3.40
N SER A 6 -24.82 11.55 3.37
CA SER A 6 -24.05 10.41 3.83
C SER A 6 -22.68 10.53 3.17
N GLY A 7 -21.62 10.70 3.96
CA GLY A 7 -20.27 10.55 3.43
C GLY A 7 -20.11 9.09 3.05
N GLU A 8 -20.55 8.73 1.85
CA GLU A 8 -19.98 7.59 1.17
C GLU A 8 -18.53 8.02 0.93
N ASP A 9 -17.58 7.45 1.66
CA ASP A 9 -16.15 7.67 1.46
C ASP A 9 -15.76 7.11 0.09
N VAL A 10 -16.12 7.83 -0.96
CA VAL A 10 -15.85 7.41 -2.32
C VAL A 10 -14.46 7.89 -2.67
N PHE A 11 -13.49 6.99 -2.63
CA PHE A 11 -12.14 7.25 -3.09
C PHE A 11 -12.17 7.73 -4.55
N GLU A 12 -11.73 8.97 -4.73
CA GLU A 12 -11.72 9.63 -6.02
C GLU A 12 -10.51 9.18 -6.85
N GLU A 13 -10.57 9.43 -8.16
CA GLU A 13 -9.40 9.38 -9.03
C GLU A 13 -8.23 10.14 -8.39
N GLY A 14 -7.02 9.57 -8.46
CA GLY A 14 -5.83 10.10 -7.80
C GLY A 14 -5.65 9.66 -6.34
N SER A 15 -6.60 8.94 -5.75
CA SER A 15 -6.45 8.44 -4.38
C SER A 15 -5.42 7.33 -4.25
N ALA A 16 -4.57 7.39 -3.22
CA ALA A 16 -3.56 6.36 -2.95
C ALA A 16 -4.18 4.98 -2.64
N PHE A 17 -3.57 3.94 -3.21
CA PHE A 17 -3.82 2.54 -2.88
C PHE A 17 -3.28 2.18 -1.49
N PHE A 18 -2.19 2.82 -1.10
CA PHE A 18 -1.49 2.58 0.17
C PHE A 18 -1.69 3.77 1.12
N SER A 19 -2.04 3.52 2.38
CA SER A 19 -2.05 4.56 3.43
C SER A 19 -0.63 4.88 3.92
N GLY A 20 0.26 3.91 3.84
CA GLY A 20 1.66 4.08 4.22
C GLY A 20 2.46 2.79 4.14
N LEU A 21 3.75 2.95 4.39
CA LEU A 21 4.70 1.88 4.62
C LEU A 21 5.39 2.19 5.94
N SER A 22 5.46 1.21 6.83
CA SER A 22 6.15 1.32 8.12
C SER A 22 6.82 -0.01 8.43
N ALA A 23 7.85 0.01 9.26
CA ALA A 23 8.52 -1.20 9.70
C ALA A 23 8.90 -1.08 11.18
N ASP A 24 9.17 -2.22 11.80
CA ASP A 24 9.79 -2.27 13.12
C ASP A 24 11.15 -1.56 13.11
N SER A 25 11.47 -0.82 14.18
CA SER A 25 12.71 -0.06 14.31
C SER A 25 13.99 -0.88 14.17
N GLU A 26 13.93 -2.21 14.38
CA GLU A 26 15.08 -3.10 14.21
C GLU A 26 15.22 -3.62 12.77
N PHE A 27 14.22 -3.41 11.90
CA PHE A 27 14.24 -3.90 10.53
C PHE A 27 15.07 -3.00 9.61
N SER A 28 15.88 -3.61 8.75
CA SER A 28 16.56 -2.94 7.64
C SER A 28 16.59 -3.87 6.44
N GLY A 29 16.14 -3.38 5.30
CA GLY A 29 15.97 -4.20 4.09
C GLY A 29 15.35 -3.40 2.95
N THR A 30 15.10 -4.06 1.83
CA THR A 30 14.49 -3.43 0.65
C THR A 30 13.10 -4.01 0.38
N VAL A 31 12.09 -3.14 0.31
CA VAL A 31 10.72 -3.51 -0.03
C VAL A 31 10.48 -3.20 -1.50
N ARG A 32 10.07 -4.21 -2.27
CA ARG A 32 9.65 -4.03 -3.65
C ARG A 32 8.16 -4.31 -3.80
N VAL A 33 7.43 -3.37 -4.36
CA VAL A 33 5.99 -3.49 -4.62
C VAL A 33 5.74 -3.48 -6.12
N VAL A 34 5.18 -4.57 -6.64
CA VAL A 34 4.88 -4.79 -8.05
C VAL A 34 3.36 -4.76 -8.25
N PRO A 35 2.81 -3.70 -8.85
CA PRO A 35 1.39 -3.64 -9.21
C PRO A 35 1.12 -4.42 -10.51
N SER A 36 -0.06 -5.05 -10.61
CA SER A 36 -0.54 -5.66 -11.86
C SER A 36 -1.19 -4.63 -12.81
N CYS A 37 -1.58 -3.47 -12.30
CA CYS A 37 -2.23 -2.40 -13.08
C CYS A 37 -1.22 -1.43 -13.71
N ARG A 38 0.08 -1.59 -13.45
CA ARG A 38 1.15 -0.76 -14.02
C ARG A 38 2.35 -1.62 -14.37
N ASP A 39 3.16 -1.20 -15.33
CA ASP A 39 4.40 -1.89 -15.70
C ASP A 39 5.57 -1.59 -14.75
N GLU A 40 5.49 -0.50 -13.99
CA GLU A 40 6.57 -0.05 -13.11
C GLU A 40 6.39 -0.58 -11.68
N ALA A 41 7.45 -1.24 -11.18
CA ALA A 41 7.60 -1.60 -9.78
C ALA A 41 8.33 -0.49 -9.02
N VAL A 42 8.12 -0.45 -7.71
CA VAL A 42 8.75 0.52 -6.80
C VAL A 42 9.55 -0.23 -5.77
N GLU A 43 10.78 0.21 -5.54
CA GLU A 43 11.69 -0.31 -4.52
C GLU A 43 11.95 0.79 -3.50
N ILE A 44 11.76 0.48 -2.22
CA ILE A 44 11.94 1.39 -1.09
C ILE A 44 12.88 0.72 -0.11
N ALA A 45 14.02 1.35 0.15
CA ALA A 45 14.92 0.94 1.21
C ALA A 45 14.34 1.35 2.57
N ILE A 46 14.51 0.49 3.56
CA ILE A 46 14.18 0.74 4.96
C ILE A 46 15.47 0.59 5.76
N THR A 47 15.79 1.61 6.56
CA THR A 47 16.94 1.61 7.46
C THR A 47 16.45 1.93 8.87
N ASP A 48 16.76 1.06 9.83
CA ASP A 48 16.33 1.20 11.24
C ASP A 48 14.82 1.47 11.39
N GLY A 49 14.00 0.76 10.62
CA GLY A 49 12.53 0.88 10.57
C GLY A 49 11.99 2.09 9.82
N GLU A 50 12.85 3.01 9.37
CA GLU A 50 12.44 4.19 8.61
C GLU A 50 12.52 3.95 7.10
N PRO A 51 11.40 4.04 6.36
CA PRO A 51 11.44 3.95 4.91
C PRO A 51 12.03 5.22 4.29
N GLU A 52 12.97 5.08 3.36
CA GLU A 52 13.59 6.18 2.63
C GLU A 52 12.67 6.80 1.55
N GLY A 53 11.41 6.34 1.47
CA GLY A 53 10.44 6.78 0.48
C GLY A 53 9.02 6.35 0.81
N SER A 54 8.11 6.55 -0.15
CA SER A 54 6.70 6.18 -0.03
C SER A 54 6.25 5.48 -1.31
N ILE A 55 5.18 4.68 -1.22
CA ILE A 55 4.65 3.94 -2.36
C ILE A 55 3.77 4.89 -3.19
N PRO A 56 4.18 5.30 -4.41
CA PRO A 56 3.53 6.35 -5.19
C PRO A 56 2.36 5.83 -6.04
N TYR A 57 1.63 4.82 -5.55
CA TYR A 57 0.58 4.18 -6.32
C TYR A 57 -0.79 4.79 -6.01
N THR A 58 -1.33 5.54 -6.97
CA THR A 58 -2.64 6.22 -6.91
C THR A 58 -3.59 5.74 -7.99
N ARG A 59 -4.86 5.54 -7.67
CA ARG A 59 -5.90 5.13 -8.63
C ARG A 59 -5.94 6.08 -9.83
N GLN A 60 -5.95 5.54 -11.04
CA GLN A 60 -6.12 6.33 -12.27
C GLN A 60 -7.59 6.53 -12.63
N GLU A 61 -8.48 5.67 -12.13
CA GLU A 61 -9.93 5.81 -12.26
C GLU A 61 -10.66 5.54 -10.93
N ARG A 62 -11.87 6.07 -10.80
CA ARG A 62 -12.71 5.87 -9.60
C ARG A 62 -13.00 4.37 -9.44
N ALA A 63 -12.80 3.86 -8.23
CA ALA A 63 -13.00 2.44 -7.89
C ALA A 63 -12.11 1.45 -8.68
N GLU A 64 -10.94 1.89 -9.16
CA GLU A 64 -9.93 1.03 -9.79
C GLU A 64 -9.60 -0.19 -8.93
N ASN A 65 -9.32 -1.31 -9.61
CA ASN A 65 -8.84 -2.52 -8.96
C ASN A 65 -7.42 -2.83 -9.43
N CYS A 66 -6.56 -3.21 -8.49
CA CYS A 66 -5.17 -3.53 -8.77
C CYS A 66 -4.70 -4.64 -7.83
N SER A 67 -4.04 -5.65 -8.39
CA SER A 67 -3.33 -6.67 -7.61
C SER A 67 -1.91 -6.18 -7.34
N PHE A 68 -1.36 -6.49 -6.18
CA PHE A 68 0.00 -6.11 -5.79
C PHE A 68 0.73 -7.35 -5.27
N GLU A 69 1.97 -7.51 -5.71
CA GLU A 69 2.94 -8.45 -5.16
C GLU A 69 3.99 -7.66 -4.38
N VAL A 70 4.33 -8.12 -3.19
CA VAL A 70 5.33 -7.50 -2.32
C VAL A 70 6.47 -8.46 -2.09
N TYR A 71 7.68 -7.95 -2.22
CA TYR A 71 8.92 -8.66 -1.98
C TYR A 71 9.74 -7.92 -0.94
N ILE A 72 10.42 -8.65 -0.07
CA ILE A 72 11.36 -8.11 0.91
C ILE A 72 12.72 -8.76 0.64
N ASP A 73 13.74 -7.93 0.40
CA ASP A 73 15.09 -8.33 0.03
C ASP A 73 15.14 -9.34 -1.15
N GLY A 74 14.18 -9.19 -2.07
CA GLY A 74 14.04 -10.01 -3.27
C GLY A 74 13.24 -11.31 -3.08
N GLU A 75 12.82 -11.65 -1.86
CA GLU A 75 11.94 -12.79 -1.59
C GLU A 75 10.47 -12.37 -1.64
N HIS A 76 9.63 -13.14 -2.34
CA HIS A 76 8.19 -12.90 -2.37
C HIS A 76 7.59 -13.22 -1.00
N VAL A 77 7.05 -12.20 -0.34
CA VAL A 77 6.47 -12.34 0.99
C VAL A 77 4.95 -12.43 0.94
N GLN A 78 4.28 -11.62 0.11
CA GLN A 78 2.82 -11.62 0.04
C GLN A 78 2.28 -11.03 -1.26
N SER A 79 1.11 -11.52 -1.68
CA SER A 79 0.28 -10.93 -2.73
C SER A 79 -1.13 -10.61 -2.21
N PHE A 80 -1.72 -9.51 -2.66
CA PHE A 80 -3.10 -9.12 -2.33
C PHE A 80 -3.72 -8.30 -3.47
N ARG A 81 -5.04 -8.05 -3.37
CA ARG A 81 -5.78 -7.23 -4.35
C ARG A 81 -6.52 -6.14 -3.61
N ILE A 82 -6.39 -4.91 -4.09
CA ILE A 82 -7.20 -3.77 -3.65
C ILE A 82 -8.23 -3.51 -4.73
N SER A 83 -9.50 -3.40 -4.35
CA SER A 83 -10.60 -3.11 -5.25
C SER A 83 -11.45 -1.96 -4.73
N GLY A 84 -12.02 -1.17 -5.64
CA GLY A 84 -12.99 -0.16 -5.26
C GLY A 84 -12.41 0.89 -4.32
N THR A 85 -12.97 0.97 -3.11
CA THR A 85 -12.66 1.96 -2.08
C THR A 85 -11.67 1.46 -1.02
N GLU A 86 -11.06 0.29 -1.18
CA GLU A 86 -10.17 -0.29 -0.16
C GLU A 86 -8.81 0.45 -0.09
N ARG A 87 -8.22 0.61 1.09
CA ARG A 87 -6.84 1.07 1.22
C ARG A 87 -6.08 0.14 2.14
N VAL A 88 -4.78 0.01 1.90
CA VAL A 88 -3.92 -0.86 2.69
C VAL A 88 -2.75 -0.12 3.31
N GLY A 89 -2.51 -0.35 4.60
CA GLY A 89 -1.24 -0.01 5.24
C GLY A 89 -0.32 -1.22 5.24
N LEU A 90 0.97 -1.02 4.89
CA LEU A 90 1.98 -2.06 5.02
C LEU A 90 2.78 -1.84 6.29
N TYR A 91 2.82 -2.87 7.15
CA TYR A 91 3.71 -2.92 8.30
C TYR A 91 4.66 -4.12 8.17
N ILE A 92 5.96 -3.90 8.36
CA ILE A 92 6.97 -4.95 8.33
C ILE A 92 7.46 -5.21 9.74
N ASP A 93 7.34 -6.46 10.19
CA ASP A 93 7.84 -6.88 11.49
C ASP A 93 9.37 -7.04 11.48
N ARG A 94 9.98 -7.17 12.67
CA ARG A 94 11.43 -7.31 12.85
C ARG A 94 12.07 -8.41 11.99
N ASP A 95 11.32 -9.47 11.69
CA ASP A 95 11.80 -10.64 10.95
C ASP A 95 11.54 -10.53 9.43
N GLY A 96 11.00 -9.40 8.95
CA GLY A 96 10.66 -9.20 7.54
C GLY A 96 9.31 -9.81 7.12
N GLU A 97 8.48 -10.21 8.09
CA GLU A 97 7.09 -10.60 7.82
C GLU A 97 6.22 -9.35 7.59
N LEU A 98 5.27 -9.43 6.66
CA LEU A 98 4.32 -8.34 6.40
C LEU A 98 3.00 -8.56 7.14
N ASP A 99 2.58 -7.53 7.87
CA ASP A 99 1.23 -7.41 8.42
C ASP A 99 0.46 -6.29 7.69
N PHE A 100 -0.82 -6.53 7.44
CA PHE A 100 -1.69 -5.63 6.70
C PHE A 100 -2.71 -5.00 7.63
N ALA A 101 -2.65 -3.69 7.75
CA ALA A 101 -3.79 -2.94 8.26
C ALA A 101 -4.76 -2.70 7.09
N GLU A 102 -5.74 -3.59 6.93
CA GLU A 102 -6.87 -3.33 6.04
C GLU A 102 -7.69 -2.17 6.62
N GLU A 103 -7.68 -1.03 5.93
CA GLU A 103 -8.48 0.12 6.30
C GLU A 103 -9.67 0.20 5.33
N ILE A 104 -10.80 -0.37 5.76
CA ILE A 104 -12.09 -0.17 5.10
C ILE A 104 -12.71 1.08 5.73
N LEU A 105 -12.80 2.17 4.95
CA LEU A 105 -13.56 3.36 5.34
C LEU A 105 -15.07 3.10 5.24
#